data_AF-A0A2H0R5W1-F1
#
_entry.id   AF-A0A2H0R5W1-F1
#
_cell.length_a   1.000
_cell.length_b   1.000
_cell.length_c   1.000
_cell.angle_alpha   90.00
_cell.angle_beta   90.00
_cell.angle_gamma   90.00
#
_symmetry.space_group_name_H-M   'P 1'
#
loop_
_entity.id
_entity.type
_entity.pdbx_description
1 polymer ?
#
loop_
_entity_poly.entity_id
_entity_poly.type
_entity_poly.pdbx_seq_one_letter_code
_entity_poly.pdbx_strand_id
1 'polypeptide(L)'
;MSRKRKERRSFAPRSAKEIIGGKNIFFTKHSLERFTKRFEVSSKKSVEEQARFLLENAQEDNFDKVERIRRIIKNGFSEATYLHNGNVRFVLKEIDEDTFLVLTIEKKR
;
A
#
# COMPACT_ATOMS: atom_id res chain seq x y z
N MET A 1 -4.26 -41.37 -21.37
CA MET A 1 -4.05 -40.99 -19.95
C MET A 1 -4.04 -39.47 -19.84
N SER A 2 -5.06 -38.89 -19.19
CA SER A 2 -5.35 -37.46 -19.22
C SER A 2 -4.51 -36.66 -18.20
N ARG A 3 -4.09 -35.47 -18.63
CA ARG A 3 -3.12 -34.58 -17.98
C ARG A 3 -3.72 -33.91 -16.73
N LYS A 4 -3.17 -34.17 -15.52
CA LYS A 4 -3.41 -33.29 -14.35
C LYS A 4 -2.50 -32.06 -14.46
N ARG A 5 -2.95 -31.03 -15.19
CA ARG A 5 -2.41 -29.66 -15.06
C ARG A 5 -2.71 -29.19 -13.63
N LYS A 6 -1.68 -29.06 -12.78
CA LYS A 6 -1.78 -28.29 -11.54
C LYS A 6 -2.14 -26.86 -11.93
N GLU A 7 -3.36 -26.44 -11.63
CA GLU A 7 -3.77 -25.04 -11.67
C GLU A 7 -2.82 -24.25 -10.76
N ARG A 8 -1.86 -23.56 -11.38
CA ARG A 8 -1.20 -22.43 -10.74
C ARG A 8 -2.30 -21.39 -10.58
N ARG A 9 -2.93 -21.33 -9.40
CA ARG A 9 -3.75 -20.17 -9.01
C ARG A 9 -2.81 -18.96 -9.06
N SER A 10 -2.83 -18.25 -10.18
CA SER A 10 -2.29 -16.90 -10.25
C SER A 10 -3.14 -16.09 -9.26
N PHE A 11 -2.60 -15.84 -8.06
CA PHE A 11 -3.18 -14.85 -7.18
C PHE A 11 -2.97 -13.50 -7.89
N ALA A 12 -4.00 -13.05 -8.61
CA ALA A 12 -4.02 -11.71 -9.13
C ALA A 12 -3.91 -10.73 -7.95
N PRO A 13 -3.13 -9.64 -8.06
CA PRO A 13 -3.06 -8.64 -7.00
C PRO A 13 -4.46 -8.06 -6.76
N ARG A 14 -4.88 -8.01 -5.50
CA ARG A 14 -6.17 -7.40 -5.12
C ARG A 14 -6.11 -5.90 -5.35
N SER A 15 -7.25 -5.29 -5.67
CA SER A 15 -7.37 -3.83 -5.73
C SER A 15 -7.38 -3.21 -4.34
N ALA A 16 -7.03 -1.93 -4.24
CA ALA A 16 -7.19 -1.18 -3.00
C ALA A 16 -8.66 -1.18 -2.53
N LYS A 17 -9.63 -1.08 -3.45
CA LYS A 17 -11.05 -1.13 -3.10
C LYS A 17 -11.45 -2.42 -2.38
N GLU A 18 -10.87 -3.56 -2.73
CA GLU A 18 -11.12 -4.83 -2.04
C GLU A 18 -10.47 -4.90 -0.65
N ILE A 19 -9.40 -4.14 -0.41
CA ILE A 19 -8.62 -4.18 0.83
C ILE A 19 -9.11 -3.12 1.83
N ILE A 20 -9.35 -1.90 1.35
CA ILE A 20 -9.65 -0.72 2.15
C ILE A 20 -11.01 -0.09 1.85
N GLY A 21 -11.80 -0.65 0.92
CA GLY A 21 -13.12 -0.10 0.57
C GLY A 21 -14.06 -0.08 1.77
N GLY A 22 -14.67 1.07 2.04
CA GLY A 22 -15.56 1.26 3.19
C GLY A 22 -14.86 1.43 4.54
N LYS A 23 -13.52 1.36 4.57
CA LYS A 23 -12.71 1.53 5.79
C LYS A 23 -12.24 2.97 5.98
N ASN A 24 -12.01 3.36 7.22
CA ASN A 24 -11.43 4.64 7.62
C ASN A 24 -9.92 4.65 7.35
N ILE A 25 -9.45 5.67 6.63
CA ILE A 25 -8.03 5.82 6.27
C ILE A 25 -7.46 7.11 6.83
N PHE A 26 -6.45 6.97 7.68
CA PHE A 26 -5.73 8.09 8.28
C PHE A 26 -4.32 8.21 7.69
N PHE A 27 -3.96 9.42 7.27
CA PHE A 27 -2.60 9.74 6.87
C PHE A 27 -1.84 10.37 8.03
N THR A 28 -0.70 9.78 8.40
CA THR A 28 0.19 10.44 9.35
C THR A 28 0.80 11.70 8.73
N LYS A 29 1.06 12.74 9.53
CA LYS A 29 1.82 13.92 9.08
C LYS A 29 3.13 13.52 8.37
N HIS A 30 3.84 12.54 8.94
CA HIS A 30 5.05 11.99 8.34
C HIS A 30 4.84 11.43 6.93
N SER A 31 3.75 10.67 6.71
CA SER A 31 3.46 10.07 5.40
C SER A 31 3.22 11.12 4.32
N LEU A 32 2.47 12.19 4.65
CA LEU A 32 2.19 13.29 3.72
C LEU A 32 3.44 14.12 3.43
N GLU A 33 4.26 14.43 4.44
CA GLU A 33 5.54 15.11 4.23
C GLU A 33 6.47 14.31 3.31
N ARG A 34 6.53 12.98 3.48
CA ARG A 34 7.30 12.11 2.59
C ARG A 34 6.74 12.11 1.18
N PHE A 35 5.42 12.12 1.02
CA PHE A 35 4.77 12.20 -0.27
C PHE A 35 5.10 13.50 -0.99
N THR A 36 4.90 14.66 -0.34
CA THR A 36 5.25 15.97 -0.92
C THR A 36 6.73 16.05 -1.32
N LYS A 37 7.65 15.60 -0.44
CA LYS A 37 9.09 15.64 -0.73
C LYS A 37 9.52 14.72 -1.87
N ARG A 38 8.90 13.56 -2.04
CA ARG A 38 9.33 12.53 -3.00
C ARG A 38 8.72 12.71 -4.39
N PHE A 39 7.55 13.31 -4.47
CA PHE A 39 6.78 13.43 -5.71
C PHE A 39 6.55 14.88 -6.12
N GLU A 40 7.27 15.82 -5.49
CA GLU A 40 7.27 17.26 -5.82
C GLU A 40 5.84 17.79 -5.97
N VAL A 41 4.97 17.38 -5.04
CA VAL A 41 3.55 17.71 -5.10
C VAL A 41 3.38 19.19 -4.78
N SER A 42 3.45 20.02 -5.81
CA SER A 42 3.15 21.44 -5.76
C SER A 42 1.77 21.66 -6.38
N SER A 43 0.70 21.74 -5.59
CA SER A 43 -0.62 21.98 -6.15
C SER A 43 -1.59 22.67 -5.19
N LYS A 44 -2.63 23.30 -5.76
CA LYS A 44 -3.74 24.01 -5.10
C LYS A 44 -4.71 23.09 -4.35
N LYS A 45 -4.65 21.77 -4.57
CA LYS A 45 -5.45 20.76 -3.84
C LYS A 45 -4.71 20.29 -2.60
N SER A 46 -5.43 19.85 -1.56
CA SER A 46 -4.77 19.35 -0.35
C SER A 46 -3.88 18.14 -0.70
N VAL A 47 -2.69 18.07 -0.12
CA VAL A 47 -1.74 16.97 -0.35
C VAL A 47 -2.38 15.62 -0.01
N GLU A 48 -3.23 15.61 1.02
CA GLU A 48 -3.97 14.44 1.45
C GLU A 48 -4.98 13.97 0.40
N GLU A 49 -5.75 14.87 -0.22
CA GLU A 49 -6.69 14.48 -1.30
C GLU A 49 -5.97 13.78 -2.45
N GLN A 50 -4.80 14.27 -2.84
CA GLN A 50 -4.00 13.66 -3.91
C GLN A 50 -3.48 12.28 -3.49
N ALA A 51 -2.99 12.15 -2.25
CA ALA A 51 -2.54 10.88 -1.72
C ALA A 51 -3.68 9.86 -1.64
N ARG A 52 -4.87 10.29 -1.19
CA ARG A 52 -6.08 9.47 -1.10
C ARG A 52 -6.56 9.00 -2.47
N PHE A 53 -6.61 9.90 -3.45
CA PHE A 53 -6.97 9.56 -4.83
C PHE A 53 -6.05 8.47 -5.42
N LEU A 54 -4.74 8.59 -5.20
CA LEU A 54 -3.78 7.58 -5.65
C LEU A 54 -3.94 6.25 -4.93
N LEU A 55 -4.21 6.29 -3.62
CA LEU A 55 -4.43 5.11 -2.79
C LEU A 55 -5.69 4.34 -3.20
N GLU A 56 -6.80 5.02 -3.48
CA GLU A 56 -8.06 4.37 -3.91
C GLU A 56 -7.93 3.63 -5.24
N ASN A 57 -6.98 4.06 -6.08
CA ASN A 57 -6.68 3.46 -7.37
C ASN A 57 -5.43 2.55 -7.32
N ALA A 58 -4.93 2.24 -6.13
CA ALA A 58 -3.78 1.37 -5.96
C ALA A 58 -4.13 -0.12 -6.06
N GLN A 59 -3.12 -0.96 -6.22
CA GLN A 59 -3.20 -2.42 -6.20
C GLN A 59 -2.28 -2.99 -5.14
N GLU A 60 -2.59 -4.19 -4.64
CA GLU A 60 -1.76 -4.93 -3.72
C GLU A 60 -0.36 -5.13 -4.31
N ASP A 61 0.65 -4.65 -3.61
CA ASP A 61 2.03 -4.80 -4.04
C ASP A 61 2.50 -6.20 -3.70
N ASN A 62 2.77 -6.99 -4.73
CA ASN A 62 3.35 -8.32 -4.59
C ASN A 62 4.85 -8.18 -4.30
N PHE A 63 5.19 -8.14 -3.01
CA PHE A 63 6.58 -8.22 -2.57
C PHE A 63 7.14 -9.63 -2.77
N ASP A 64 8.37 -9.73 -3.27
CA ASP A 64 9.17 -10.92 -3.02
C ASP A 64 9.32 -11.11 -1.49
N LYS A 65 9.15 -12.34 -1.02
CA LYS A 65 9.09 -12.71 0.41
C LYS A 65 10.22 -12.08 1.26
N VAL A 66 11.38 -11.84 0.67
CA VAL A 66 12.59 -11.31 1.32
C VAL A 66 12.44 -9.84 1.74
N GLU A 67 11.79 -9.00 0.93
CA GLU A 67 11.59 -7.58 1.27
C GLU A 67 10.56 -7.40 2.39
N ARG A 68 9.53 -8.27 2.42
CA ARG A 68 8.51 -8.30 3.49
C ARG A 68 9.16 -8.54 4.87
N ILE A 69 10.12 -9.47 4.95
CA ILE A 69 10.80 -9.86 6.20
C ILE A 69 11.71 -8.75 6.74
N ARG A 70 12.44 -8.03 5.88
CA ARG A 70 13.38 -6.98 6.34
C ARG A 70 12.69 -5.81 7.05
N ARG A 71 11.44 -5.48 6.69
CA ARG A 71 10.68 -4.40 7.34
C ARG A 71 10.07 -4.79 8.68
N ILE A 72 9.59 -6.03 8.79
CA ILE A 72 9.10 -6.63 10.04
C ILE A 72 10.16 -6.50 11.15
N ILE A 73 11.45 -6.69 10.82
CA ILE A 73 12.55 -6.65 11.79
C ILE A 73 12.85 -5.24 12.32
N LYS A 74 12.62 -4.17 11.54
CA LYS A 74 13.07 -2.82 11.91
C LYS A 74 12.08 -2.03 12.78
N ASN A 75 10.79 -2.40 12.79
CA ASN A 75 9.71 -1.68 13.48
C ASN A 75 8.95 -2.52 14.52
N GLY A 76 9.49 -3.68 14.92
CA GLY A 76 8.80 -4.59 15.84
C GLY A 76 7.60 -5.26 15.17
N PHE A 77 7.88 -6.32 14.40
CA PHE A 77 6.99 -7.40 13.94
C PHE A 77 5.53 -7.07 13.55
N SER A 78 5.22 -5.85 13.15
CA SER A 78 3.85 -5.49 12.76
C SER A 78 3.66 -5.79 11.28
N GLU A 79 2.66 -6.61 10.95
CA GLU A 79 2.24 -6.82 9.57
C GLU A 79 1.78 -5.50 8.96
N ALA A 80 2.28 -5.21 7.75
CA ALA A 80 1.93 -4.02 7.00
C ALA A 80 1.36 -4.44 5.66
N THR A 81 0.29 -3.76 5.27
CA THR A 81 -0.33 -3.89 3.96
C THR A 81 0.32 -2.91 3.01
N TYR A 82 0.70 -3.39 1.85
CA TYR A 82 1.35 -2.56 0.85
C TYR A 82 0.49 -2.44 -0.39
N LEU A 83 0.22 -1.20 -0.76
CA LEU A 83 -0.53 -0.88 -1.97
C LEU A 83 0.36 -0.02 -2.86
N HIS A 84 0.25 -0.13 -4.18
CA HIS A 84 0.99 0.72 -5.10
C HIS A 84 0.12 1.24 -6.24
N ASN A 85 0.44 2.44 -6.70
CA ASN A 85 -0.13 3.07 -7.89
C ASN A 85 1.02 3.66 -8.70
N GLY A 86 1.35 3.03 -9.83
CA GLY A 86 2.55 3.33 -10.59
C GLY A 86 3.81 3.27 -9.73
N ASN A 87 4.54 4.39 -9.66
CA ASN A 87 5.78 4.53 -8.87
C ASN A 87 5.53 4.92 -7.41
N VAL A 88 4.28 5.04 -6.96
CA VAL A 88 3.92 5.41 -5.59
C VAL A 88 3.54 4.14 -4.82
N ARG A 89 4.15 3.94 -3.65
CA ARG A 89 3.88 2.80 -2.76
C ARG A 89 3.42 3.30 -1.40
N PHE A 90 2.29 2.80 -0.93
CA PHE A 90 1.71 3.07 0.38
C PHE A 90 2.04 1.94 1.33
N VAL A 91 2.48 2.28 2.53
CA VAL A 91 2.68 1.34 3.63
C VAL A 91 1.60 1.59 4.68
N LEU A 92 0.67 0.66 4.80
CA LEU A 92 -0.47 0.75 5.69
C LEU A 92 -0.31 -0.20 6.87
N LYS A 93 -0.80 0.22 8.02
CA LYS A 93 -0.98 -0.61 9.21
C LYS A 93 -2.47 -0.66 9.53
N GLU A 94 -3.03 -1.84 9.68
CA GLU A 94 -4.37 -2.02 10.22
C GLU A 94 -4.32 -1.74 11.73
N ILE A 95 -5.16 -0.82 12.20
CA ILE A 95 -5.28 -0.44 13.60
C ILE A 95 -6.41 -1.25 14.25
N ASP A 96 -7.51 -1.41 13.53
CA ASP A 96 -8.67 -2.23 13.83
C ASP A 96 -9.34 -2.68 12.50
N GLU A 97 -10.40 -3.47 12.57
CA GLU A 97 -11.06 -4.07 11.39
C GLU A 97 -11.52 -3.04 10.35
N ASP A 98 -11.83 -1.81 10.78
CA ASP A 98 -12.37 -0.74 9.95
C ASP A 98 -11.38 0.39 9.72
N THR A 99 -10.16 0.34 10.26
CA THR A 99 -9.24 1.48 10.25
C THR A 99 -7.83 1.11 9.82
N PHE A 100 -7.34 1.84 8.81
CA PHE A 100 -5.94 1.79 8.38
C PHE A 100 -5.22 3.11 8.62
N LEU A 101 -3.98 3.00 9.07
CA LEU A 101 -3.05 4.10 9.21
C LEU A 101 -1.96 4.02 8.13
N VAL A 102 -1.81 5.07 7.33
CA VAL A 102 -0.72 5.19 6.36
C VAL A 102 0.55 5.66 7.09
N LEU A 103 1.49 4.73 7.25
CA LEU A 103 2.75 4.97 7.95
C LEU A 103 3.73 5.78 7.11
N THR A 104 3.83 5.47 5.81
CA THR A 104 4.71 6.18 4.88
C THR A 104 4.29 5.96 3.42
N ILE A 105 4.72 6.87 2.54
CA ILE A 105 4.47 6.82 1.10
C ILE A 105 5.80 6.92 0.36
N GLU A 106 6.14 5.92 -0.43
CA GLU A 106 7.47 5.66 -0.97
C GLU A 106 7.49 5.63 -2.49
N LYS A 107 8.68 5.79 -3.07
CA LYS A 107 8.91 5.57 -4.50
C LYS A 107 9.24 4.09 -4.73
N LYS A 108 8.48 3.43 -5.61
CA LYS A 108 8.81 2.07 -6.09
C LYS A 108 10.14 2.14 -6.85
N ARG A 109 11.08 1.27 -6.50
CA ARG A 109 12.40 1.18 -7.14
C ARG A 109 12.34 0.22 -8.31
#